data_AF-A0A7Y4Y2F3-F1
#
_entry.id   AF-A0A7Y4Y2F3-F1
#
_cell.length_a   1.000
_cell.length_b   1.000
_cell.length_c   1.000
_cell.angle_alpha   90.00
_cell.angle_beta   90.00
_cell.angle_gamma   90.00
#
_symmetry.space_group_name_H-M   'P 1'
#
loop_
_entity.id
_entity.type
_entity.pdbx_description
1 polymer ?
#
loop_
_entity_poly.entity_id
_entity_poly.type
_entity_poly.pdbx_seq_one_letter_code
_entity_poly.pdbx_strand_id
1 'polypeptide(L)'
;MSRDHRQYVAADLYGADGRPRVSDIRQDEIYNCYFLAPMGVLGEQQPDRIRDAIRFNPEAGDFTVTLYRPPNAQERSQGQSTPIQQSITVSQEDIRHNISKEGGGTVDNNRERTGPLWPTVIEAGFAELYGRDAQGRVNLDRGYETIGSVTRGGSLSDGIYALTGDSGRNLQIRNPDAPPMVPTGPDHVTRPEPPPFRAVSRGARVGVEEAYTEVEQALATGRPVSMATQGRDVRDGLMESHAHMVVGVSRDPQTNDALITLRNPYGTNRAVGEGNQNIGASWNASNPEITVSLNRLVRDGSFGEFNIGPAPRVQSQQQGTSEPATPGQPAPATPAPQAPTNAPNAPANDAVSPAAPAPAPLSLADPRDPNHTDHRLYKQIETGVARIDAEKGRVFDQSSERLMMCTFCDTKAAGITSADHIAINETGKRQQDGSQIAAGTLLFVVQGQDPSDPAARRSVTDVAQAVERPVEQSLQKVDAFTQQQTQLLAQQQNQPTQEESVRAQRIV
;
A
#
# COMPACT_ATOMS: atom_id res chain seq x y z
N MET A 1 19.07 33.49 -18.07
CA MET A 1 17.68 33.72 -18.49
C MET A 1 16.84 32.80 -17.63
N SER A 2 16.07 33.36 -16.68
CA SER A 2 15.21 32.56 -15.80
C SER A 2 14.17 31.86 -16.67
N ARG A 3 14.06 30.53 -16.58
CA ARG A 3 12.91 29.84 -17.17
C ARG A 3 11.71 30.30 -16.36
N ASP A 4 10.81 31.05 -16.99
CA ASP A 4 9.57 31.46 -16.33
C ASP A 4 8.77 30.18 -16.06
N HIS A 5 8.64 29.82 -14.78
CA HIS A 5 7.94 28.61 -14.39
C HIS A 5 6.44 28.84 -14.49
N ARG A 6 5.69 27.88 -15.04
CA ARG A 6 4.22 27.93 -15.09
C ARG A 6 3.66 28.27 -13.72
N GLN A 7 2.70 29.19 -13.73
CA GLN A 7 1.85 29.51 -12.59
C GLN A 7 0.52 28.79 -12.79
N TYR A 8 0.09 28.07 -11.78
CA TYR A 8 -1.17 27.35 -11.78
C TYR A 8 -2.26 28.16 -11.11
N VAL A 9 -3.45 28.15 -11.70
CA VAL A 9 -4.61 28.92 -11.24
C VAL A 9 -5.83 28.02 -11.07
N ALA A 10 -6.93 28.57 -10.55
CA ALA A 10 -8.18 27.83 -10.37
C ALA A 10 -8.67 27.11 -11.65
N ALA A 11 -8.42 27.68 -12.83
CA ALA A 11 -8.82 27.10 -14.11
C ALA A 11 -8.06 25.81 -14.48
N ASP A 12 -6.92 25.52 -13.83
CA ASP A 12 -6.15 24.30 -14.06
C ASP A 12 -6.66 23.11 -13.21
N LEU A 13 -7.54 23.34 -12.22
CA LEU A 13 -7.87 22.32 -11.21
C LEU A 13 -8.58 21.10 -11.79
N TYR A 14 -9.60 21.32 -12.60
CA TYR A 14 -10.49 20.28 -13.09
C TYR A 14 -10.47 20.35 -14.60
N GLY A 15 -10.31 19.20 -15.28
CA GLY A 15 -10.09 19.13 -16.73
C GLY A 15 -11.20 19.78 -17.57
N ALA A 16 -11.24 19.47 -18.86
CA ALA A 16 -12.16 20.15 -19.78
C ALA A 16 -13.66 20.07 -19.40
N ASP A 17 -14.08 19.02 -18.67
CA ASP A 17 -15.46 18.85 -18.19
C ASP A 17 -15.72 19.48 -16.80
N GLY A 18 -14.69 20.11 -16.22
CA GLY A 18 -14.70 20.76 -14.92
C GLY A 18 -14.87 19.79 -13.75
N ARG A 19 -14.69 18.47 -13.92
CA ARG A 19 -14.93 17.46 -12.88
C ARG A 19 -13.63 16.70 -12.53
N PRO A 20 -13.42 16.35 -11.24
CA PRO A 20 -12.46 15.32 -10.88
C PRO A 20 -12.85 13.98 -11.50
N ARG A 21 -11.87 13.26 -12.06
CA ARG A 21 -12.07 11.92 -12.64
C ARG A 21 -11.06 10.93 -12.09
N VAL A 22 -11.44 9.64 -12.06
CA VAL A 22 -10.48 8.56 -11.79
C VAL A 22 -9.32 8.55 -12.80
N SER A 23 -9.54 9.03 -14.03
CA SER A 23 -8.53 9.13 -15.07
C SER A 23 -7.43 10.16 -14.77
N ASP A 24 -7.68 11.09 -13.86
CA ASP A 24 -6.74 12.16 -13.53
C ASP A 24 -5.62 11.65 -12.61
N ILE A 25 -5.85 10.49 -11.98
CA ILE A 25 -4.88 9.78 -11.14
C ILE A 25 -3.93 8.95 -12.00
N ARG A 26 -2.65 9.21 -11.82
CA ARG A 26 -1.56 8.41 -12.37
C ARG A 26 -0.40 8.46 -11.40
N GLN A 27 -0.25 7.40 -10.62
CA GLN A 27 0.84 7.19 -9.70
C GLN A 27 2.09 6.77 -10.48
N ASP A 28 3.20 7.42 -10.18
CA ASP A 28 4.51 7.02 -10.71
C ASP A 28 5.33 6.39 -9.58
N GLU A 29 6.32 7.06 -9.00
CA GLU A 29 7.33 6.43 -8.12
C GLU A 29 6.99 6.44 -6.62
N ILE A 30 5.97 7.19 -6.20
CA ILE A 30 5.62 7.40 -4.79
C ILE A 30 4.69 6.29 -4.31
N TYR A 31 5.06 5.51 -3.28
CA TYR A 31 4.29 4.35 -2.77
C TYR A 31 3.05 4.72 -1.92
N ASN A 32 2.23 5.65 -2.38
CA ASN A 32 1.04 6.15 -1.69
C ASN A 32 -0.29 5.72 -2.37
N CYS A 33 -0.31 4.54 -3.01
CA CYS A 33 -1.51 4.01 -3.68
C CYS A 33 -2.73 3.97 -2.75
N TYR A 34 -2.52 3.69 -1.46
CA TYR A 34 -3.54 3.70 -0.41
C TYR A 34 -4.25 5.05 -0.24
N PHE A 35 -3.63 6.14 -0.69
CA PHE A 35 -4.22 7.48 -0.72
C PHE A 35 -4.81 7.79 -2.09
N LEU A 36 -4.06 7.52 -3.16
CA LEU A 36 -4.46 7.85 -4.54
C LEU A 36 -5.68 7.06 -5.03
N ALA A 37 -5.80 5.79 -4.67
CA ALA A 37 -6.96 4.99 -5.07
C ALA A 37 -8.26 5.49 -4.41
N PRO A 38 -8.36 5.65 -3.07
CA PRO A 38 -9.53 6.28 -2.45
C PRO A 38 -9.81 7.69 -2.97
N MET A 39 -8.76 8.49 -3.21
CA MET A 39 -8.89 9.84 -3.76
C MET A 39 -9.54 9.85 -5.15
N GLY A 40 -9.10 8.95 -6.04
CA GLY A 40 -9.67 8.80 -7.38
C GLY A 40 -11.16 8.47 -7.34
N VAL A 41 -11.54 7.41 -6.62
CA VAL A 41 -12.97 7.01 -6.55
C VAL A 41 -13.83 8.03 -5.81
N LEU A 42 -13.29 8.75 -4.83
CA LEU A 42 -14.00 9.85 -4.18
C LEU A 42 -14.27 11.00 -5.17
N GLY A 43 -13.28 11.35 -6.00
CA GLY A 43 -13.43 12.35 -7.04
C GLY A 43 -14.48 11.99 -8.08
N GLU A 44 -14.53 10.73 -8.51
CA GLU A 44 -15.52 10.27 -9.49
C GLU A 44 -16.94 10.19 -8.91
N GLN A 45 -17.09 9.60 -7.72
CA GLN A 45 -18.41 9.32 -7.13
C GLN A 45 -19.01 10.51 -6.36
N GLN A 46 -18.15 11.35 -5.77
CA GLN A 46 -18.56 12.49 -4.94
C GLN A 46 -17.70 13.74 -5.24
N PRO A 47 -17.71 14.24 -6.49
CA PRO A 47 -16.82 15.30 -6.97
C PRO A 47 -16.90 16.60 -6.14
N ASP A 48 -18.06 16.89 -5.56
CA ASP A 48 -18.24 18.07 -4.71
C ASP A 48 -17.37 18.03 -3.45
N ARG A 49 -17.00 16.85 -2.93
CA ARG A 49 -16.08 16.75 -1.79
C ARG A 49 -14.67 17.20 -2.17
N ILE A 50 -14.20 16.86 -3.37
CA ILE A 50 -12.90 17.32 -3.89
C ILE A 50 -12.94 18.82 -4.19
N ARG A 51 -14.04 19.31 -4.78
CA ARG A 51 -14.22 20.73 -5.09
C ARG A 51 -14.27 21.60 -3.83
N ASP A 52 -15.01 21.18 -2.81
CA ASP A 52 -15.10 21.93 -1.55
C ASP A 52 -13.80 21.90 -0.75
N ALA A 53 -12.97 20.87 -0.95
CA ALA A 53 -11.70 20.72 -0.26
C ALA A 53 -10.64 21.69 -0.78
N ILE A 54 -10.72 22.16 -2.03
CA ILE A 54 -9.70 23.00 -2.66
C ILE A 54 -10.23 24.42 -2.85
N ARG A 55 -9.45 25.42 -2.44
CA ARG A 55 -9.68 26.84 -2.75
C ARG A 55 -8.44 27.45 -3.38
N PHE A 56 -8.62 28.39 -4.30
CA PHE A 56 -7.54 29.18 -4.88
C PHE A 56 -7.60 30.60 -4.36
N ASN A 57 -6.46 31.12 -3.90
CA ASN A 57 -6.30 32.52 -3.51
C ASN A 57 -5.63 33.29 -4.67
N PRO A 58 -6.37 34.13 -5.42
CA PRO A 58 -5.81 34.85 -6.55
C PRO A 58 -4.80 35.95 -6.16
N GLU A 59 -4.84 36.45 -4.92
CA GLU A 59 -3.91 37.48 -4.45
C GLU A 59 -2.54 36.87 -4.10
N ALA A 60 -2.54 35.72 -3.42
CA ALA A 60 -1.32 35.00 -3.07
C ALA A 60 -0.80 34.13 -4.22
N GLY A 61 -1.68 33.69 -5.11
CA GLY A 61 -1.37 32.69 -6.14
C GLY A 61 -1.32 31.25 -5.61
N ASP A 62 -1.69 31.02 -4.35
CA ASP A 62 -1.60 29.71 -3.70
C ASP A 62 -2.97 29.02 -3.61
N PHE A 63 -2.95 27.72 -3.37
CA PHE A 63 -4.13 26.92 -3.08
C PHE A 63 -4.24 26.68 -1.58
N THR A 64 -5.46 26.36 -1.14
CA THR A 64 -5.71 25.84 0.20
C THR A 64 -6.44 24.51 0.06
N VAL A 65 -5.95 23.49 0.75
CA VAL A 65 -6.54 22.15 0.79
C VAL A 65 -7.05 21.86 2.19
N THR A 66 -8.27 21.35 2.27
CA THR A 66 -8.85 20.83 3.50
C THR A 66 -8.59 19.34 3.60
N LEU A 67 -7.80 18.91 4.59
CA LEU A 67 -7.58 17.51 4.92
C LEU A 67 -7.93 17.23 6.39
N TYR A 68 -7.94 15.96 6.78
CA TYR A 68 -8.26 15.53 8.12
C TYR A 68 -7.16 14.64 8.68
N ARG A 69 -6.89 14.79 9.97
CA ARG A 69 -5.98 13.90 10.72
C ARG A 69 -6.65 13.40 11.99
N PRO A 70 -6.28 12.22 12.49
CA PRO A 70 -6.74 11.78 13.80
C PRO A 70 -6.19 12.70 14.90
N PRO A 71 -6.89 12.80 16.04
CA PRO A 71 -6.34 13.43 17.23
C PRO A 71 -5.03 12.75 17.66
N ASN A 72 -4.02 13.55 17.96
CA ASN A 72 -2.74 13.07 18.50
C ASN A 72 -2.92 12.58 19.96
N ALA A 73 -1.87 12.02 20.57
CA ALA A 73 -1.96 11.45 21.91
C ALA A 73 -2.39 12.45 22.99
N GLN A 74 -1.95 13.70 22.89
CA GLN A 74 -2.32 14.78 23.82
C GLN A 74 -3.78 15.21 23.62
N GLU A 75 -4.20 15.39 22.37
CA GLU A 75 -5.58 15.73 22.03
C GLU A 75 -6.54 14.61 22.50
N ARG A 76 -6.15 13.34 22.31
CA ARG A 76 -6.89 12.19 22.83
C ARG A 76 -6.97 12.16 24.36
N SER A 77 -5.87 12.48 25.05
CA SER A 77 -5.89 12.53 26.53
C SER A 77 -6.75 13.67 27.07
N GLN A 78 -7.02 14.70 26.24
CA GLN A 78 -7.97 15.78 26.51
C GLN A 78 -9.41 15.45 26.09
N GLY A 79 -9.67 14.24 25.61
CA GLY A 79 -11.01 13.77 25.23
C GLY A 79 -11.41 14.04 23.78
N GLN A 80 -10.51 14.54 22.93
CA GLN A 80 -10.81 14.70 21.50
C GLN A 80 -10.83 13.33 20.82
N SER A 81 -11.98 13.00 20.23
CA SER A 81 -12.23 11.75 19.51
C SER A 81 -12.69 11.95 18.07
N THR A 82 -13.01 13.20 17.68
CA THR A 82 -13.43 13.57 16.34
C THR A 82 -12.24 13.88 15.44
N PRO A 83 -12.36 13.71 14.12
CA PRO A 83 -11.34 14.14 13.17
C PRO A 83 -10.95 15.62 13.34
N ILE A 84 -9.65 15.90 13.22
CA ILE A 84 -9.13 17.26 13.22
C ILE A 84 -9.00 17.71 11.77
N GLN A 85 -9.84 18.67 11.37
CA GLN A 85 -9.75 19.34 10.08
C GLN A 85 -8.51 20.24 10.04
N GLN A 86 -7.77 20.19 8.94
CA GLN A 86 -6.56 20.96 8.68
C GLN A 86 -6.74 21.74 7.38
N SER A 87 -6.47 23.05 7.44
CA SER A 87 -6.45 23.94 6.30
C SER A 87 -5.00 24.19 5.92
N ILE A 88 -4.59 23.63 4.79
CA ILE A 88 -3.19 23.46 4.38
C ILE A 88 -2.95 24.38 3.19
N THR A 89 -1.96 25.26 3.28
CA THR A 89 -1.61 26.15 2.17
C THR A 89 -0.67 25.42 1.25
N VAL A 90 -1.09 25.21 0.00
CA VAL A 90 -0.28 24.57 -1.03
C VAL A 90 0.21 25.64 -1.98
N SER A 91 1.51 25.93 -1.87
CA SER A 91 2.15 26.95 -2.69
C SER A 91 2.40 26.47 -4.12
N GLN A 92 2.70 27.42 -5.00
CA GLN A 92 3.17 27.10 -6.35
C GLN A 92 4.47 26.27 -6.34
N GLU A 93 5.31 26.44 -5.31
CA GLU A 93 6.53 25.65 -5.16
C GLU A 93 6.23 24.22 -4.71
N ASP A 94 5.23 24.03 -3.85
CA ASP A 94 4.80 22.70 -3.40
C ASP A 94 4.27 21.88 -4.58
N ILE A 95 3.51 22.53 -5.48
CA ILE A 95 3.04 21.92 -6.74
C ILE A 95 4.21 21.54 -7.65
N ARG A 96 5.21 22.41 -7.79
CA ARG A 96 6.41 22.09 -8.60
C ARG A 96 7.23 20.97 -7.99
N HIS A 97 7.32 20.94 -6.66
CA HIS A 97 7.98 19.88 -5.92
C HIS A 97 7.27 18.55 -6.19
N ASN A 98 5.94 18.50 -6.05
CA ASN A 98 5.12 17.34 -6.38
C ASN A 98 5.44 16.81 -7.80
N ILE A 99 5.34 17.69 -8.80
CA ILE A 99 5.63 17.35 -10.20
C ILE A 99 7.07 16.86 -10.39
N SER A 100 8.04 17.41 -9.64
CA SER A 100 9.44 16.98 -9.71
C SER A 100 9.70 15.62 -9.09
N LYS A 101 8.80 15.15 -8.22
CA LYS A 101 8.83 13.84 -7.57
C LYS A 101 7.97 12.80 -8.30
N GLU A 102 7.41 13.14 -9.47
CA GLU A 102 6.52 12.28 -10.25
C GLU A 102 5.32 11.82 -9.38
N GLY A 103 4.48 12.80 -9.04
CA GLY A 103 3.37 12.62 -8.10
C GLY A 103 2.19 11.85 -8.69
N GLY A 104 1.12 11.75 -7.93
CA GLY A 104 -0.03 10.90 -8.26
C GLY A 104 -0.99 11.43 -9.33
N GLY A 105 -0.64 12.51 -10.04
CA GLY A 105 -1.54 13.21 -10.96
C GLY A 105 -0.99 13.28 -12.39
N THR A 106 -1.87 13.19 -13.40
CA THR A 106 -1.47 13.21 -14.82
C THR A 106 -0.76 14.47 -15.34
N VAL A 107 -0.67 15.53 -14.53
CA VAL A 107 -0.11 16.83 -14.97
C VAL A 107 1.40 16.77 -15.24
N ASP A 108 2.15 15.92 -14.56
CA ASP A 108 3.60 15.74 -14.76
C ASP A 108 3.94 14.86 -15.96
N ASN A 109 2.95 14.15 -16.49
CA ASN A 109 3.06 13.16 -17.56
C ASN A 109 3.07 13.78 -18.98
N ASN A 110 3.17 15.11 -19.09
CA ASN A 110 3.36 15.83 -20.36
C ASN A 110 4.32 17.02 -20.20
N ARG A 111 5.00 17.38 -21.29
CA ARG A 111 6.04 18.42 -21.28
C ARG A 111 5.48 19.80 -20.93
N GLU A 112 4.25 20.05 -21.31
CA GLU A 112 3.52 21.30 -21.12
C GLU A 112 3.02 21.47 -19.68
N ARG A 113 3.10 20.40 -18.88
CA ARG A 113 2.57 20.33 -17.52
C ARG A 113 1.12 20.82 -17.44
N THR A 114 0.32 20.33 -18.37
CA THR A 114 -1.11 20.63 -18.54
C THR A 114 -1.95 19.45 -18.09
N GLY A 115 -3.18 19.72 -17.64
CA GLY A 115 -4.11 18.69 -17.23
C GLY A 115 -4.79 19.04 -15.91
N PRO A 116 -5.69 18.16 -15.42
CA PRO A 116 -6.37 18.36 -14.15
C PRO A 116 -5.36 18.36 -12.99
N LEU A 117 -5.21 19.52 -12.35
CA LEU A 117 -4.22 19.74 -11.29
C LEU A 117 -4.66 19.23 -9.91
N TRP A 118 -5.96 18.99 -9.72
CA TRP A 118 -6.50 18.65 -8.40
C TRP A 118 -5.79 17.48 -7.67
N PRO A 119 -5.32 16.39 -8.32
CA PRO A 119 -4.60 15.32 -7.60
C PRO A 119 -3.28 15.83 -7.03
N THR A 120 -2.53 16.59 -7.84
CA THR A 120 -1.25 17.21 -7.49
C THR A 120 -1.40 18.17 -6.32
N VAL A 121 -2.45 19.02 -6.34
CA VAL A 121 -2.71 19.96 -5.23
C VAL A 121 -3.03 19.21 -3.94
N ILE A 122 -3.89 18.19 -3.99
CA ILE A 122 -4.27 17.42 -2.80
C ILE A 122 -3.10 16.60 -2.26
N GLU A 123 -2.34 15.92 -3.12
CA GLU A 123 -1.19 15.11 -2.71
C GLU A 123 -0.06 15.98 -2.14
N ALA A 124 0.20 17.16 -2.72
CA ALA A 124 1.13 18.13 -2.13
C ALA A 124 0.66 18.57 -0.74
N GLY A 125 -0.64 18.84 -0.57
CA GLY A 125 -1.21 19.14 0.74
C GLY A 125 -1.09 17.98 1.73
N PHE A 126 -1.24 16.74 1.26
CA PHE A 126 -1.06 15.54 2.08
C PHE A 126 0.40 15.37 2.50
N ALA A 127 1.36 15.58 1.60
CA ALA A 127 2.79 15.60 1.93
C ALA A 127 3.11 16.73 2.93
N GLU A 128 2.51 17.91 2.77
CA GLU A 128 2.68 19.07 3.65
C GLU A 128 2.19 18.74 5.08
N LEU A 129 0.99 18.16 5.21
CA LEU A 129 0.42 17.71 6.49
C LEU A 129 1.37 16.81 7.29
N TYR A 130 2.07 15.89 6.61
CA TYR A 130 2.99 14.94 7.24
C TYR A 130 4.46 15.37 7.23
N GLY A 131 4.78 16.44 6.51
CA GLY A 131 6.08 17.10 6.53
C GLY A 131 6.24 18.05 7.72
N ARG A 132 5.18 18.34 8.48
CA ARG A 132 5.21 19.25 9.62
C ARG A 132 5.91 18.66 10.85
N ASP A 133 6.82 19.43 11.42
CA ASP A 133 7.38 19.13 12.74
C ASP A 133 6.45 19.59 13.88
N ALA A 134 6.85 19.32 15.14
CA ALA A 134 6.09 19.71 16.32
C ALA A 134 5.95 21.24 16.51
N GLN A 135 6.71 22.05 15.76
CA GLN A 135 6.61 23.51 15.73
C GLN A 135 5.83 24.01 14.51
N GLY A 136 5.28 23.10 13.69
CA GLY A 136 4.49 23.42 12.51
C GLY A 136 5.30 23.79 11.27
N ARG A 137 6.64 23.65 11.29
CA ARG A 137 7.50 23.91 10.13
C ARG A 137 7.42 22.75 9.15
N VAL A 138 7.24 23.06 7.86
CA VAL A 138 7.06 22.08 6.79
C VAL A 138 8.42 21.68 6.19
N ASN A 139 8.63 20.38 6.02
CA ASN A 139 9.66 19.81 5.15
C ASN A 139 8.98 18.84 4.16
N LEU A 140 8.90 19.24 2.88
CA LEU A 140 8.21 18.44 1.86
C LEU A 140 8.95 17.15 1.48
N ASP A 141 10.28 17.13 1.45
CA ASP A 141 11.02 15.89 1.17
C ASP A 141 10.69 14.83 2.23
N ARG A 142 10.72 15.21 3.52
CA ARG A 142 10.26 14.36 4.62
C ARG A 142 8.80 13.97 4.46
N GLY A 143 7.95 14.90 4.02
CA GLY A 143 6.54 14.65 3.74
C GLY A 143 6.36 13.52 2.73
N TYR A 144 6.99 13.63 1.56
CA TYR A 144 6.96 12.63 0.49
C TYR A 144 7.58 11.29 0.91
N GLU A 145 8.70 11.30 1.63
CA GLU A 145 9.29 10.09 2.23
C GLU A 145 8.35 9.42 3.24
N THR A 146 7.50 10.20 3.91
CA THR A 146 6.56 9.70 4.90
C THR A 146 5.35 9.07 4.23
N ILE A 147 4.73 9.78 3.28
CA ILE A 147 3.52 9.30 2.61
C ILE A 147 3.79 8.19 1.59
N GLY A 148 4.98 8.18 0.97
CA GLY A 148 5.42 7.22 -0.06
C GLY A 148 6.42 6.17 0.44
N SER A 149 6.48 5.94 1.75
CA SER A 149 7.42 4.99 2.34
C SER A 149 7.07 3.54 1.99
N VAL A 150 8.00 2.80 1.37
CA VAL A 150 7.84 1.36 1.09
C VAL A 150 7.58 0.50 2.35
N THR A 151 8.05 0.95 3.51
CA THR A 151 7.86 0.24 4.79
C THR A 151 6.81 0.89 5.70
N ARG A 152 6.26 2.06 5.34
CA ARG A 152 5.30 2.81 6.18
C ARG A 152 4.08 3.31 5.41
N GLY A 153 3.80 2.74 4.23
CA GLY A 153 2.57 3.02 3.47
C GLY A 153 1.32 2.80 4.33
N GLY A 154 0.22 3.43 3.93
CA GLY A 154 -1.03 3.47 4.69
C GLY A 154 -2.05 2.43 4.27
N SER A 155 -3.19 2.43 4.96
CA SER A 155 -4.36 1.63 4.62
C SER A 155 -5.36 2.43 3.78
N LEU A 156 -6.30 1.76 3.13
CA LEU A 156 -7.40 2.41 2.40
C LEU A 156 -8.22 3.34 3.31
N SER A 157 -8.42 2.92 4.57
CA SER A 157 -9.09 3.72 5.60
C SER A 157 -8.35 5.03 5.88
N ASP A 158 -7.02 5.02 5.89
CA ASP A 158 -6.24 6.24 6.14
C ASP A 158 -6.41 7.24 4.99
N GLY A 159 -6.42 6.74 3.75
CA GLY A 159 -6.60 7.57 2.57
C GLY A 159 -7.96 8.27 2.53
N ILE A 160 -9.04 7.52 2.71
CA ILE A 160 -10.39 8.10 2.70
C ILE A 160 -10.65 9.00 3.92
N TYR A 161 -10.06 8.66 5.07
CA TYR A 161 -10.15 9.47 6.27
C TYR A 161 -9.48 10.82 6.06
N ALA A 162 -8.28 10.86 5.48
CA ALA A 162 -7.57 12.10 5.24
C ALA A 162 -8.35 13.08 4.36
N LEU A 163 -9.18 12.56 3.45
CA LEU A 163 -9.99 13.36 2.53
C LEU A 163 -11.33 13.79 3.14
N THR A 164 -11.88 13.03 4.10
CA THR A 164 -13.29 13.19 4.48
C THR A 164 -13.56 13.27 5.99
N GLY A 165 -12.59 12.89 6.81
CA GLY A 165 -12.76 12.66 8.25
C GLY A 165 -13.50 11.35 8.59
N ASP A 166 -13.96 10.60 7.60
CA ASP A 166 -14.61 9.30 7.76
C ASP A 166 -13.69 8.20 7.23
N SER A 167 -13.44 7.16 8.03
CA SER A 167 -12.58 6.03 7.64
C SER A 167 -13.25 5.08 6.63
N GLY A 168 -14.55 5.26 6.38
CA GLY A 168 -15.35 4.29 5.65
C GLY A 168 -15.52 2.99 6.44
N ARG A 169 -15.99 1.95 5.73
CA ARG A 169 -16.17 0.60 6.27
C ARG A 169 -15.26 -0.37 5.50
N ASN A 170 -14.41 -1.10 6.22
CA ASN A 170 -13.60 -2.16 5.64
C ASN A 170 -14.41 -3.45 5.56
N LEU A 171 -14.34 -4.13 4.42
CA LEU A 171 -15.02 -5.39 4.18
C LEU A 171 -14.00 -6.44 3.76
N GLN A 172 -13.80 -7.42 4.63
CA GLN A 172 -13.03 -8.62 4.35
C GLN A 172 -13.97 -9.75 3.98
N ILE A 173 -13.49 -10.66 3.13
CA ILE A 173 -14.26 -11.83 2.71
C ILE A 173 -13.74 -13.05 3.47
N ARG A 174 -14.66 -13.79 4.09
CA ARG A 174 -14.34 -15.06 4.75
C ARG A 174 -14.09 -16.11 3.68
N ASN A 175 -12.91 -16.69 3.73
CA ASN A 175 -12.65 -17.94 3.04
C ASN A 175 -11.80 -18.83 3.95
N PRO A 176 -12.38 -19.88 4.56
CA PRO A 176 -11.64 -20.79 5.44
C PRO A 176 -10.58 -21.60 4.68
N ASP A 177 -10.76 -21.76 3.36
CA ASP A 177 -9.84 -22.47 2.48
C ASP A 177 -8.85 -21.52 1.79
N ALA A 178 -9.01 -20.20 1.97
CA ALA A 178 -8.02 -19.26 1.48
C ALA A 178 -6.71 -19.48 2.25
N PRO A 179 -5.58 -19.46 1.55
CA PRO A 179 -4.29 -19.44 2.21
C PRO A 179 -4.24 -18.30 3.24
N PRO A 180 -3.57 -18.49 4.39
CA PRO A 180 -3.42 -17.42 5.36
C PRO A 180 -2.80 -16.20 4.68
N MET A 181 -3.44 -15.05 4.89
CA MET A 181 -2.98 -13.75 4.43
C MET A 181 -1.57 -13.54 4.97
N VAL A 182 -0.59 -13.37 4.08
CA VAL A 182 0.77 -12.95 4.41
C VAL A 182 0.87 -11.50 3.99
N PRO A 183 0.68 -10.53 4.91
CA PRO A 183 0.86 -9.13 4.57
C PRO A 183 2.31 -8.93 4.15
N THR A 184 2.57 -8.66 2.87
CA THR A 184 3.88 -8.20 2.40
C THR A 184 3.91 -6.68 2.26
N GLY A 185 2.75 -6.02 2.40
CA GLY A 185 2.57 -4.58 2.39
C GLY A 185 2.52 -3.95 3.81
N PRO A 186 2.79 -2.65 3.94
CA PRO A 186 3.24 -1.94 5.17
C PRO A 186 2.28 -1.90 6.38
N ASP A 187 1.17 -2.64 6.36
CA ASP A 187 0.26 -2.80 7.51
C ASP A 187 0.88 -3.63 8.66
N HIS A 188 2.00 -4.32 8.43
CA HIS A 188 2.70 -5.13 9.44
C HIS A 188 3.91 -4.43 10.09
N VAL A 189 4.22 -3.19 9.69
CA VAL A 189 5.33 -2.42 10.29
C VAL A 189 4.78 -1.57 11.41
N THR A 190 5.31 -1.74 12.63
CA THR A 190 5.03 -0.88 13.78
C THR A 190 5.36 0.57 13.40
N ARG A 191 4.33 1.38 13.15
CA ARG A 191 4.49 2.76 12.69
C ARG A 191 4.90 3.64 13.89
N PRO A 192 5.88 4.55 13.74
CA PRO A 192 6.28 5.43 14.83
C PRO A 192 5.08 6.18 15.40
N GLU A 193 4.93 6.14 16.73
CA GLU A 193 3.94 6.94 17.44
C GLU A 193 4.40 8.42 17.54
N PRO A 194 3.46 9.39 17.53
CA PRO A 194 2.02 9.19 17.34
C PRO A 194 1.72 8.77 15.89
N PRO A 195 0.86 7.75 15.65
CA PRO A 195 0.64 7.24 14.30
C PRO A 195 0.00 8.37 13.48
N PRO A 196 0.65 8.84 12.41
CA PRO A 196 0.04 9.86 11.55
C PRO A 196 -1.14 9.30 10.74
N PHE A 197 -1.28 7.97 10.71
CA PHE A 197 -2.11 7.21 9.77
C PHE A 197 -2.84 6.06 10.47
N ARG A 198 -3.62 6.34 11.51
CA ARG A 198 -4.55 5.29 11.97
C ARG A 198 -5.93 5.85 12.16
N ALA A 199 -6.65 5.91 11.05
CA ALA A 199 -8.09 6.04 11.08
C ALA A 199 -8.69 4.86 11.87
N VAL A 200 -9.74 5.11 12.66
CA VAL A 200 -10.46 4.02 13.32
C VAL A 200 -11.20 3.24 12.24
N SER A 201 -10.74 2.03 11.92
CA SER A 201 -11.36 1.18 10.91
C SER A 201 -12.51 0.37 11.51
N ARG A 202 -13.64 0.29 10.78
CA ARG A 202 -14.78 -0.58 11.11
C ARG A 202 -14.80 -1.74 10.12
N GLY A 203 -14.26 -2.88 10.54
CA GLY A 203 -14.19 -4.08 9.71
C GLY A 203 -15.42 -4.98 9.86
N ALA A 204 -15.90 -5.54 8.76
CA ALA A 204 -16.80 -6.68 8.74
C ALA A 204 -16.18 -7.84 7.96
N ARG A 205 -16.53 -9.07 8.32
CA ARG A 205 -16.15 -10.29 7.60
C ARG A 205 -17.39 -10.98 7.08
N VAL A 206 -17.54 -11.06 5.75
CA VAL A 206 -18.76 -11.52 5.06
C VAL A 206 -18.44 -12.60 4.01
N GLY A 207 -19.46 -13.22 3.42
CA GLY A 207 -19.27 -14.11 2.25
C GLY A 207 -19.06 -13.33 0.95
N VAL A 208 -18.59 -14.00 -0.12
CA VAL A 208 -18.33 -13.35 -1.43
C VAL A 208 -19.59 -12.65 -1.98
N GLU A 209 -20.75 -13.32 -1.96
CA GLU A 209 -22.00 -12.76 -2.50
C GLU A 209 -22.51 -11.54 -1.72
N GLU A 210 -22.35 -11.56 -0.39
CA GLU A 210 -22.68 -10.41 0.45
C GLU A 210 -21.73 -9.24 0.18
N ALA A 211 -20.43 -9.51 0.03
CA ALA A 211 -19.46 -8.49 -0.35
C ALA A 211 -19.75 -7.87 -1.72
N TYR A 212 -20.03 -8.71 -2.72
CA TYR A 212 -20.41 -8.25 -4.05
C TYR A 212 -21.64 -7.33 -4.00
N THR A 213 -22.69 -7.76 -3.28
CA THR A 213 -23.94 -6.99 -3.15
C THR A 213 -23.70 -5.65 -2.44
N GLU A 214 -22.88 -5.62 -1.39
CA GLU A 214 -22.52 -4.37 -0.71
C GLU A 214 -21.74 -3.41 -1.62
N VAL A 215 -20.81 -3.92 -2.43
CA VAL A 215 -20.04 -3.10 -3.39
C VAL A 215 -20.94 -2.59 -4.52
N GLU A 216 -21.80 -3.44 -5.08
CA GLU A 216 -22.78 -3.07 -6.11
C GLU A 216 -23.68 -1.94 -5.62
N GLN A 217 -24.26 -2.09 -4.42
CA GLN A 217 -25.11 -1.07 -3.81
C GLN A 217 -24.32 0.22 -3.51
N ALA A 218 -23.08 0.12 -3.05
CA ALA A 218 -22.23 1.26 -2.80
C ALA A 218 -22.00 2.08 -4.09
N LEU A 219 -21.57 1.44 -5.17
CA LEU A 219 -21.37 2.11 -6.45
C LEU A 219 -22.67 2.72 -6.99
N ALA A 220 -23.78 1.98 -6.93
CA ALA A 220 -25.10 2.45 -7.37
C ALA A 220 -25.60 3.68 -6.58
N THR A 221 -25.14 3.86 -5.35
CA THR A 221 -25.51 4.97 -4.48
C THR A 221 -24.46 6.07 -4.41
N GLY A 222 -23.44 6.06 -5.28
CA GLY A 222 -22.40 7.09 -5.31
C GLY A 222 -21.45 7.03 -4.11
N ARG A 223 -21.30 5.87 -3.48
CA ARG A 223 -20.28 5.64 -2.44
C ARG A 223 -18.99 5.17 -3.11
N PRO A 224 -17.85 5.82 -2.87
CA PRO A 224 -16.59 5.36 -3.42
C PRO A 224 -16.19 4.02 -2.81
N VAL A 225 -15.56 3.18 -3.62
CA VAL A 225 -15.06 1.87 -3.22
C VAL A 225 -13.64 1.69 -3.73
N SER A 226 -12.73 1.32 -2.84
CA SER A 226 -11.36 0.92 -3.18
C SER A 226 -11.10 -0.51 -2.69
N MET A 227 -10.17 -1.20 -3.34
CA MET A 227 -9.79 -2.57 -3.00
C MET A 227 -8.29 -2.67 -2.80
N ALA A 228 -7.84 -3.39 -1.77
CA ALA A 228 -6.45 -3.73 -1.58
C ALA A 228 -6.19 -5.17 -2.04
N THR A 229 -5.07 -5.39 -2.71
CA THR A 229 -4.52 -6.72 -3.01
C THR A 229 -3.45 -7.10 -1.98
N GLN A 230 -3.16 -8.39 -1.88
CA GLN A 230 -2.19 -8.95 -0.94
C GLN A 230 -0.84 -9.17 -1.61
N GLY A 231 0.08 -9.87 -0.96
CA GLY A 231 1.47 -9.96 -1.37
C GLY A 231 1.88 -11.17 -2.19
N ARG A 232 0.94 -11.90 -2.79
CA ARG A 232 1.16 -13.24 -3.30
C ARG A 232 0.99 -13.26 -4.82
N ASP A 233 2.05 -13.66 -5.51
CA ASP A 233 1.96 -13.95 -6.94
C ASP A 233 1.04 -15.12 -7.23
N VAL A 234 -0.15 -14.80 -7.75
CA VAL A 234 -1.20 -15.75 -8.13
C VAL A 234 -1.58 -15.65 -9.60
N ARG A 235 -0.85 -14.84 -10.38
CA ARG A 235 -1.07 -14.67 -11.82
C ARG A 235 -2.50 -14.28 -12.16
N ASP A 236 -3.00 -13.28 -11.45
CA ASP A 236 -4.31 -12.67 -11.73
C ASP A 236 -4.20 -11.32 -12.44
N GLY A 237 -2.97 -10.87 -12.71
CA GLY A 237 -2.67 -9.63 -13.41
C GLY A 237 -3.04 -8.38 -12.63
N LEU A 238 -3.13 -8.48 -11.30
CA LEU A 238 -3.16 -7.36 -10.37
C LEU A 238 -1.79 -7.14 -9.74
N MET A 239 -1.50 -5.88 -9.41
CA MET A 239 -0.30 -5.58 -8.62
C MET A 239 -0.54 -6.04 -7.19
N GLU A 240 0.39 -6.78 -6.61
CA GLU A 240 0.31 -7.22 -5.22
C GLU A 240 0.74 -6.11 -4.24
N SER A 241 0.16 -6.13 -3.03
CA SER A 241 0.31 -5.15 -1.95
C SER A 241 -0.04 -3.74 -2.40
N HIS A 242 -1.13 -3.64 -3.17
CA HIS A 242 -1.50 -2.44 -3.91
C HIS A 242 -2.96 -2.07 -3.72
N ALA A 243 -3.22 -0.77 -3.68
CA ALA A 243 -4.58 -0.25 -3.65
C ALA A 243 -5.09 0.01 -5.07
N HIS A 244 -6.30 -0.43 -5.35
CA HIS A 244 -7.00 -0.27 -6.61
C HIS A 244 -8.30 0.50 -6.42
N MET A 245 -8.70 1.24 -7.44
CA MET A 245 -10.01 1.87 -7.53
C MET A 245 -11.02 0.83 -8.01
N VAL A 246 -12.15 0.66 -7.32
CA VAL A 246 -13.25 -0.17 -7.86
C VAL A 246 -14.14 0.73 -8.71
N VAL A 247 -14.11 0.52 -10.02
CA VAL A 247 -14.82 1.38 -11.01
C VAL A 247 -16.06 0.71 -11.59
N GLY A 248 -16.26 -0.57 -11.32
CA GLY A 248 -17.46 -1.28 -11.75
C GLY A 248 -17.59 -2.67 -11.13
N VAL A 249 -18.79 -3.22 -11.22
CA VAL A 249 -19.09 -4.62 -10.92
C VAL A 249 -20.03 -5.17 -11.98
N SER A 250 -19.92 -6.46 -12.26
CA SER A 250 -20.82 -7.16 -13.16
C SER A 250 -20.89 -8.64 -12.79
N ARG A 251 -21.77 -9.40 -13.43
CA ARG A 251 -21.77 -10.85 -13.33
C ARG A 251 -21.44 -11.45 -14.68
N ASP A 252 -20.64 -12.51 -14.67
CA ASP A 252 -20.40 -13.27 -15.88
C ASP A 252 -21.73 -13.90 -16.35
N PRO A 253 -22.16 -13.67 -17.61
CA PRO A 253 -23.49 -14.10 -18.06
C PRO A 253 -23.63 -15.62 -18.21
N GLN A 254 -22.52 -16.37 -18.24
CA GLN A 254 -22.54 -17.83 -18.41
C GLN A 254 -22.44 -18.56 -17.06
N THR A 255 -21.59 -18.07 -16.18
CA THR A 255 -21.23 -18.72 -14.92
C THR A 255 -21.89 -18.05 -13.71
N ASN A 256 -22.46 -16.86 -13.88
CA ASN A 256 -22.98 -15.99 -12.82
C ASN A 256 -21.91 -15.57 -11.79
N ASP A 257 -20.63 -15.73 -12.14
CA ASP A 257 -19.50 -15.38 -11.29
C ASP A 257 -19.45 -13.87 -11.02
N ALA A 258 -19.07 -13.51 -9.80
CA ALA A 258 -18.98 -12.13 -9.34
C ALA A 258 -17.73 -11.47 -9.93
N LEU A 259 -17.91 -10.52 -10.85
CA LEU A 259 -16.83 -9.79 -11.52
C LEU A 259 -16.69 -8.38 -10.96
N ILE A 260 -15.44 -7.97 -10.70
CA ILE A 260 -15.09 -6.62 -10.26
C ILE A 260 -14.19 -5.99 -11.30
N THR A 261 -14.51 -4.76 -11.71
CA THR A 261 -13.65 -3.93 -12.57
C THR A 261 -12.84 -2.98 -11.69
N LEU A 262 -11.52 -3.13 -11.75
CA LEU A 262 -10.54 -2.39 -10.98
C LEU A 262 -9.77 -1.47 -11.92
N ARG A 263 -9.44 -0.26 -11.45
CA ARG A 263 -8.48 0.64 -12.10
C ARG A 263 -7.21 0.73 -11.26
N ASN A 264 -6.08 0.43 -11.87
CA ASN A 264 -4.77 0.57 -11.24
C ASN A 264 -4.38 2.06 -11.14
N PRO A 265 -4.03 2.59 -9.95
CA PRO A 265 -3.61 3.98 -9.81
C PRO A 265 -2.35 4.32 -10.62
N TYR A 266 -1.51 3.36 -11.03
CA TYR A 266 -0.41 3.60 -11.97
C TYR A 266 -0.85 4.10 -13.35
N GLY A 267 -2.15 4.10 -13.65
CA GLY A 267 -2.66 4.48 -14.96
C GLY A 267 -2.37 3.45 -16.05
N THR A 268 -1.83 2.29 -15.67
CA THR A 268 -1.46 1.17 -16.54
C THR A 268 -1.32 -0.11 -15.73
N ASN A 269 -1.35 -1.27 -16.40
CA ASN A 269 -1.06 -2.59 -15.82
C ASN A 269 0.28 -3.17 -16.29
N ARG A 270 1.14 -2.37 -16.95
CA ARG A 270 2.47 -2.81 -17.43
C ARG A 270 3.42 -3.26 -16.32
N ALA A 271 3.35 -2.62 -15.15
CA ALA A 271 4.24 -2.88 -14.02
C ALA A 271 3.84 -4.09 -13.16
N VAL A 272 2.71 -4.72 -13.47
CA VAL A 272 2.12 -5.76 -12.62
C VAL A 272 2.95 -7.05 -12.58
N GLY A 273 3.62 -7.43 -13.68
CA GLY A 273 4.54 -8.57 -13.71
C GLY A 273 3.92 -9.98 -13.54
N GLU A 274 2.69 -10.10 -13.05
CA GLU A 274 2.02 -11.37 -12.70
C GLU A 274 1.52 -12.20 -13.89
N GLY A 275 1.62 -11.68 -15.12
CA GLY A 275 1.01 -12.33 -16.29
C GLY A 275 -0.52 -12.25 -16.27
N ASN A 276 -1.14 -12.58 -17.41
CA ASN A 276 -2.53 -12.24 -17.71
C ASN A 276 -3.40 -13.44 -18.10
N GLN A 277 -2.93 -14.65 -17.79
CA GLN A 277 -3.40 -15.91 -18.38
C GLN A 277 -4.89 -16.20 -18.14
N ASN A 278 -5.50 -15.51 -17.18
CA ASN A 278 -6.84 -15.79 -16.67
C ASN A 278 -7.80 -14.59 -16.72
N ILE A 279 -7.40 -13.50 -17.39
CA ILE A 279 -8.16 -12.23 -17.44
C ILE A 279 -8.91 -12.07 -18.79
N GLY A 280 -8.69 -13.02 -19.71
CA GLY A 280 -9.32 -13.05 -21.02
C GLY A 280 -8.59 -12.24 -22.09
N ALA A 281 -9.05 -12.39 -23.33
CA ALA A 281 -8.39 -11.86 -24.53
C ALA A 281 -8.46 -10.32 -24.65
N SER A 282 -9.34 -9.66 -23.91
CA SER A 282 -9.47 -8.20 -23.89
C SER A 282 -8.44 -7.51 -22.98
N TRP A 283 -7.61 -8.27 -22.26
CA TRP A 283 -6.58 -7.70 -21.41
C TRP A 283 -5.52 -6.95 -22.24
N ASN A 284 -5.16 -5.76 -21.78
CA ASN A 284 -4.12 -4.94 -22.37
C ASN A 284 -3.31 -4.29 -21.24
N ALA A 285 -2.00 -4.53 -21.22
CA ALA A 285 -1.11 -3.96 -20.21
C ALA A 285 -1.18 -2.43 -20.13
N SER A 286 -1.52 -1.73 -21.21
CA SER A 286 -1.66 -0.26 -21.24
C SER A 286 -3.03 0.23 -20.79
N ASN A 287 -4.01 -0.66 -20.65
CA ASN A 287 -5.30 -0.31 -20.07
C ASN A 287 -5.15 -0.32 -18.54
N PRO A 288 -5.41 0.79 -17.81
CA PRO A 288 -5.42 0.78 -16.36
C PRO A 288 -6.53 -0.07 -15.76
N GLU A 289 -7.58 -0.35 -16.53
CA GLU A 289 -8.74 -1.10 -16.07
C GLU A 289 -8.62 -2.59 -16.37
N ILE A 290 -9.04 -3.39 -15.40
CA ILE A 290 -9.02 -4.83 -15.44
C ILE A 290 -10.27 -5.39 -14.77
N THR A 291 -10.92 -6.37 -15.40
CA THR A 291 -12.07 -7.06 -14.82
C THR A 291 -11.65 -8.47 -14.40
N VAL A 292 -11.88 -8.80 -13.14
CA VAL A 292 -11.43 -10.05 -12.50
C VAL A 292 -12.55 -10.71 -11.70
N SER A 293 -12.48 -12.03 -11.55
CA SER A 293 -13.37 -12.82 -10.70
C SER A 293 -13.04 -12.61 -9.22
N LEU A 294 -13.99 -12.08 -8.45
CA LEU A 294 -13.84 -11.91 -6.99
C LEU A 294 -13.68 -13.26 -6.29
N ASN A 295 -14.45 -14.26 -6.73
CA ASN A 295 -14.33 -15.63 -6.21
C ASN A 295 -12.90 -16.16 -6.38
N ARG A 296 -12.30 -15.91 -7.55
CA ARG A 296 -10.92 -16.31 -7.82
C ARG A 296 -9.92 -15.55 -6.96
N LEU A 297 -10.03 -14.22 -6.86
CA LEU A 297 -9.12 -13.43 -6.02
C LEU A 297 -9.12 -13.90 -4.56
N VAL A 298 -10.30 -14.22 -4.04
CA VAL A 298 -10.49 -14.71 -2.66
C VAL A 298 -9.97 -16.14 -2.50
N ARG A 299 -10.17 -17.01 -3.48
CA ARG A 299 -9.69 -18.40 -3.45
C ARG A 299 -8.17 -18.48 -3.57
N ASP A 300 -7.60 -17.73 -4.51
CA ASP A 300 -6.18 -17.78 -4.83
C ASP A 300 -5.35 -16.97 -3.80
N GLY A 301 -5.99 -16.01 -3.12
CA GLY A 301 -5.42 -15.29 -1.97
C GLY A 301 -4.87 -13.90 -2.30
N SER A 302 -5.23 -13.29 -3.44
CA SER A 302 -4.86 -11.91 -3.77
C SER A 302 -5.80 -10.88 -3.13
N PHE A 303 -7.06 -11.22 -2.84
CA PHE A 303 -8.00 -10.25 -2.24
C PHE A 303 -7.62 -9.89 -0.79
N GLY A 304 -7.34 -8.62 -0.52
CA GLY A 304 -7.09 -8.09 0.83
C GLY A 304 -8.37 -7.65 1.53
N GLU A 305 -8.91 -6.51 1.09
CA GLU A 305 -10.15 -5.94 1.61
C GLU A 305 -10.75 -4.93 0.61
N PHE A 306 -12.05 -4.66 0.75
CA PHE A 306 -12.65 -3.44 0.24
C PHE A 306 -12.69 -2.36 1.33
N ASN A 307 -12.63 -1.09 0.95
CA ASN A 307 -13.07 0.04 1.76
C ASN A 307 -14.24 0.74 1.05
N ILE A 308 -15.34 0.95 1.77
CA ILE A 308 -16.57 1.53 1.24
C ILE A 308 -16.94 2.80 2.03
N GLY A 309 -17.05 3.93 1.33
CA GLY A 309 -17.61 5.17 1.86
C GLY A 309 -16.67 6.37 1.77
N PRO A 310 -17.08 7.54 2.27
CA PRO A 310 -18.30 7.79 3.05
C PRO A 310 -19.58 7.73 2.22
N ALA A 311 -20.73 7.75 2.90
CA ALA A 311 -22.01 8.03 2.24
C ALA A 311 -21.98 9.39 1.52
N PRO A 312 -22.75 9.57 0.43
CA PRO A 312 -22.96 10.88 -0.18
C PRO A 312 -23.47 11.86 0.87
N ARG A 313 -23.02 13.12 0.79
CA ARG A 313 -23.58 14.17 1.63
C ARG A 313 -25.05 14.35 1.25
N VAL A 314 -25.94 14.24 2.24
CA VAL A 314 -27.31 14.73 2.06
C VAL A 314 -27.19 16.25 1.94
N GLN A 315 -27.36 16.79 0.73
CA GLN A 315 -27.45 18.23 0.54
C GLN A 315 -28.75 18.69 1.20
N SER A 316 -28.71 19.03 2.49
CA SER A 316 -29.72 19.90 3.07
C SER A 316 -29.61 21.22 2.33
N GLN A 317 -30.64 21.59 1.58
CA GLN A 317 -30.82 22.96 1.11
C GLN A 317 -30.78 23.89 2.33
N GLN A 318 -29.61 24.45 2.63
CA GLN A 318 -29.50 25.57 3.56
C GLN A 318 -29.10 26.78 2.75
N GLN A 319 -30.15 27.51 2.39
CA GLN A 319 -30.19 28.96 2.24
C GLN A 319 -29.35 29.64 3.34
N GLY A 320 -28.74 30.76 2.98
CA GLY A 320 -27.92 31.55 3.91
C GLY A 320 -28.70 32.13 5.09
N THR A 321 -27.92 32.84 5.91
CA THR A 321 -28.27 33.77 7.00
C THR A 321 -28.13 33.27 8.46
N SER A 322 -27.15 33.90 9.12
CA SER A 322 -27.10 34.44 10.50
C SER A 322 -27.24 33.55 11.75
N GLU A 323 -26.18 33.63 12.58
CA GLU A 323 -26.07 33.65 14.06
C GLU A 323 -27.19 33.01 14.93
N PRO A 324 -26.83 32.14 15.89
CA PRO A 324 -27.73 31.77 16.98
C PRO A 324 -27.47 32.61 18.24
N ALA A 325 -28.54 33.23 18.75
CA ALA A 325 -28.64 33.73 20.12
C ALA A 325 -29.05 32.60 21.11
N THR A 326 -28.54 32.74 22.32
CA THR A 326 -28.64 32.01 23.60
C THR A 326 -29.88 31.14 23.89
N PRO A 327 -29.72 29.93 24.51
CA PRO A 327 -30.83 29.15 25.07
C PRO A 327 -30.92 29.19 26.61
N GLY A 328 -32.16 29.30 27.13
CA GLY A 328 -32.50 29.09 28.53
C GLY A 328 -33.62 28.06 28.72
N GLN A 329 -33.28 26.98 29.44
CA GLN A 329 -34.12 26.17 30.35
C GLN A 329 -35.22 25.19 29.80
N PRO A 330 -35.59 24.12 30.55
CA PRO A 330 -35.32 22.73 30.16
C PRO A 330 -36.54 21.75 30.18
N ALA A 331 -36.21 20.48 29.89
CA ALA A 331 -36.97 19.24 29.64
C ALA A 331 -38.08 18.80 30.62
N PRO A 332 -38.82 17.74 30.25
CA PRO A 332 -38.76 16.44 30.98
C PRO A 332 -38.72 15.23 30.01
N ALA A 333 -37.94 14.14 30.14
CA ALA A 333 -37.60 13.16 31.20
C ALA A 333 -38.25 11.76 30.95
N THR A 334 -37.41 10.83 30.43
CA THR A 334 -37.23 9.37 30.76
C THR A 334 -38.41 8.36 30.57
N PRO A 335 -38.21 7.01 30.56
CA PRO A 335 -36.98 6.20 30.77
C PRO A 335 -36.76 4.95 29.88
N ALA A 336 -35.54 4.39 30.00
CA ALA A 336 -35.07 3.10 29.48
C ALA A 336 -35.15 1.96 30.52
N PRO A 337 -35.13 0.67 30.13
CA PRO A 337 -34.91 -0.46 31.04
C PRO A 337 -33.50 -1.08 30.95
N GLN A 338 -32.94 -1.41 32.13
CA GLN A 338 -31.67 -2.09 32.36
C GLN A 338 -31.82 -3.63 32.42
N ALA A 339 -30.76 -4.36 32.08
CA ALA A 339 -30.62 -5.81 32.27
C ALA A 339 -29.74 -6.13 33.51
N PRO A 340 -29.96 -7.25 34.22
CA PRO A 340 -29.26 -7.56 35.47
C PRO A 340 -28.02 -8.46 35.31
N THR A 341 -27.15 -8.36 36.32
CA THR A 341 -25.92 -9.10 36.60
C THR A 341 -26.17 -10.46 37.25
N ASN A 342 -25.24 -11.42 37.10
CA ASN A 342 -24.52 -12.11 38.20
C ASN A 342 -23.72 -13.34 37.72
N ALA A 343 -22.47 -13.43 38.19
CA ALA A 343 -21.67 -14.65 38.32
C ALA A 343 -21.91 -15.28 39.71
N PRO A 344 -21.51 -16.55 39.98
CA PRO A 344 -20.25 -16.75 40.73
C PRO A 344 -19.48 -18.10 40.56
N ASN A 345 -18.15 -17.99 40.78
CA ASN A 345 -17.15 -18.87 41.44
C ASN A 345 -16.91 -20.37 41.12
N ALA A 346 -15.60 -20.69 41.14
CA ALA A 346 -14.85 -21.95 40.92
C ALA A 346 -14.92 -22.99 42.08
N PRO A 347 -14.23 -24.16 41.96
CA PRO A 347 -12.82 -24.26 42.40
C PRO A 347 -11.89 -25.15 41.54
N ALA A 348 -10.59 -25.09 41.87
CA ALA A 348 -9.43 -25.73 41.23
C ALA A 348 -9.12 -27.15 41.75
N ASN A 349 -8.30 -27.92 41.01
CA ASN A 349 -7.22 -28.76 41.55
C ASN A 349 -6.22 -29.22 40.48
N ASP A 350 -4.96 -29.28 40.91
CA ASP A 350 -3.70 -29.50 40.20
C ASP A 350 -3.45 -30.92 39.66
N ALA A 351 -2.62 -31.02 38.61
CA ALA A 351 -1.54 -32.02 38.52
C ALA A 351 -0.48 -31.61 37.46
N VAL A 352 0.78 -31.55 37.88
CA VAL A 352 1.98 -31.19 37.08
C VAL A 352 2.80 -32.44 36.74
N SER A 353 3.59 -32.33 35.64
CA SER A 353 4.92 -32.92 35.35
C SER A 353 5.00 -33.96 34.19
N PRO A 354 6.16 -34.14 33.52
CA PRO A 354 6.97 -33.17 32.74
C PRO A 354 7.42 -33.74 31.37
N ALA A 355 7.74 -32.91 30.36
CA ALA A 355 8.44 -33.37 29.15
C ALA A 355 9.42 -32.31 28.59
N ALA A 356 10.55 -32.82 28.12
CA ALA A 356 11.82 -32.21 27.71
C ALA A 356 11.80 -30.92 26.85
N PRO A 357 12.90 -30.13 26.85
CA PRO A 357 12.97 -28.89 26.08
C PRO A 357 13.00 -29.17 24.57
N ALA A 358 12.09 -28.51 23.84
CA ALA A 358 12.17 -28.38 22.40
C ALA A 358 13.42 -27.54 22.03
N PRO A 359 14.08 -27.80 20.89
CA PRO A 359 15.28 -27.08 20.49
C PRO A 359 14.96 -25.60 20.27
N ALA A 360 15.82 -24.72 20.77
CA ALA A 360 15.70 -23.29 20.53
C ALA A 360 15.71 -23.00 19.02
N PRO A 361 14.87 -22.06 18.52
CA PRO A 361 14.91 -21.66 17.12
C PRO A 361 16.29 -21.06 16.82
N LEU A 362 16.94 -21.59 15.77
CA LEU A 362 18.18 -21.04 15.22
C LEU A 362 17.93 -19.58 14.83
N SER A 363 18.60 -18.63 15.50
CA SER A 363 18.86 -17.35 14.85
C SER A 363 19.61 -17.66 13.56
N LEU A 364 19.25 -17.05 12.43
CA LEU A 364 20.18 -17.01 11.30
C LEU A 364 21.41 -16.28 11.81
N ALA A 365 22.46 -17.04 12.09
CA ALA A 365 23.76 -16.48 12.33
C ALA A 365 24.15 -15.67 11.07
N ASP A 366 24.95 -14.63 11.27
CA ASP A 366 25.51 -13.83 10.19
C ASP A 366 25.96 -14.73 9.02
N PRO A 367 25.50 -14.53 7.77
CA PRO A 367 25.87 -15.37 6.63
C PRO A 367 27.37 -15.35 6.32
N ARG A 368 28.13 -14.41 6.93
CA ARG A 368 29.59 -14.39 6.97
C ARG A 368 30.20 -15.54 7.78
N ASP A 369 29.43 -16.17 8.68
CA ASP A 369 29.85 -17.35 9.43
C ASP A 369 30.04 -18.54 8.48
N PRO A 370 31.25 -19.14 8.42
CA PRO A 370 31.53 -20.32 7.60
C PRO A 370 30.61 -21.52 7.84
N ASN A 371 29.97 -21.60 9.01
CA ASN A 371 29.06 -22.68 9.37
C ASN A 371 27.60 -22.39 8.99
N HIS A 372 27.31 -21.22 8.40
CA HIS A 372 25.95 -20.84 8.00
C HIS A 372 25.48 -21.62 6.75
N THR A 373 24.21 -22.01 6.73
CA THR A 373 23.60 -22.78 5.62
C THR A 373 23.63 -22.02 4.29
N ASP A 374 23.49 -20.70 4.35
CA ASP A 374 23.59 -19.80 3.19
C ASP A 374 25.01 -19.23 2.96
N HIS A 375 26.03 -19.67 3.73
CA HIS A 375 27.41 -19.17 3.56
C HIS A 375 27.91 -19.36 2.13
N ARG A 376 27.52 -20.47 1.49
CA ARG A 376 27.85 -20.74 0.08
C ARG A 376 27.32 -19.66 -0.86
N LEU A 377 26.05 -19.27 -0.71
CA LEU A 377 25.43 -18.23 -1.54
C LEU A 377 26.07 -16.86 -1.26
N TYR A 378 26.30 -16.56 0.02
CA TYR A 378 27.03 -15.35 0.44
C TYR A 378 28.40 -15.25 -0.25
N LYS A 379 29.20 -16.33 -0.23
CA LYS A 379 30.51 -16.37 -0.90
C LYS A 379 30.44 -16.26 -2.42
N GLN A 380 29.40 -16.80 -3.06
CA GLN A 380 29.19 -16.61 -4.50
C GLN A 380 28.93 -15.15 -4.84
N ILE A 381 28.10 -14.47 -4.03
CA ILE A 381 27.79 -13.06 -4.22
C ILE A 381 28.99 -12.17 -3.92
N GLU A 382 29.71 -12.43 -2.84
CA GLU A 382 30.96 -11.74 -2.50
C GLU A 382 31.99 -11.85 -3.63
N THR A 383 32.16 -13.05 -4.20
CA THR A 383 33.07 -13.27 -5.34
C THR A 383 32.61 -12.49 -6.57
N GLY A 384 31.31 -12.46 -6.86
CA GLY A 384 30.76 -11.72 -8.00
C GLY A 384 30.90 -10.20 -7.87
N VAL A 385 30.63 -9.65 -6.69
CA VAL A 385 30.78 -8.21 -6.43
C VAL A 385 32.25 -7.81 -6.45
N ALA A 386 33.15 -8.59 -5.84
CA ALA A 386 34.58 -8.33 -5.90
C ALA A 386 35.14 -8.39 -7.33
N ARG A 387 34.63 -9.31 -8.17
CA ARG A 387 34.96 -9.37 -9.59
C ARG A 387 34.50 -8.10 -10.33
N ILE A 388 33.27 -7.65 -10.08
CA ILE A 388 32.73 -6.41 -10.68
C ILE A 388 33.56 -5.19 -10.25
N ASP A 389 33.95 -5.08 -8.99
CA ASP A 389 34.81 -3.99 -8.52
C ASP A 389 36.18 -4.00 -9.23
N ALA A 390 36.80 -5.18 -9.32
CA ALA A 390 38.09 -5.33 -10.02
C ALA A 390 37.98 -4.95 -11.51
N GLU A 391 36.89 -5.34 -12.19
CA GLU A 391 36.60 -4.95 -13.58
C GLU A 391 36.41 -3.44 -13.75
N LYS A 392 35.94 -2.75 -12.71
CA LYS A 392 35.80 -1.28 -12.67
C LYS A 392 37.04 -0.56 -12.11
N GLY A 393 38.13 -1.28 -11.82
CA GLY A 393 39.35 -0.70 -11.26
C GLY A 393 39.20 -0.21 -9.82
N ARG A 394 38.20 -0.71 -9.09
CA ARG A 394 37.96 -0.41 -7.69
C ARG A 394 38.48 -1.53 -6.80
N VAL A 395 38.88 -1.17 -5.59
CA VAL A 395 39.14 -2.12 -4.51
C VAL A 395 37.85 -2.28 -3.73
N PHE A 396 37.53 -3.51 -3.33
CA PHE A 396 36.37 -3.79 -2.49
C PHE A 396 36.43 -2.94 -1.21
N ASP A 397 35.39 -2.14 -0.98
CA ASP A 397 35.31 -1.18 0.11
C ASP A 397 33.97 -1.33 0.88
N GLN A 398 33.68 -0.42 1.83
CA GLN A 398 32.44 -0.48 2.61
C GLN A 398 31.17 -0.32 1.76
N SER A 399 31.24 0.36 0.61
CA SER A 399 30.11 0.44 -0.32
C SER A 399 29.90 -0.88 -1.04
N SER A 400 30.98 -1.59 -1.38
CA SER A 400 30.95 -2.95 -1.92
C SER A 400 30.36 -3.94 -0.91
N GLU A 401 30.69 -3.78 0.38
CA GLU A 401 30.12 -4.61 1.45
C GLU A 401 28.60 -4.41 1.58
N ARG A 402 28.13 -3.16 1.52
CA ARG A 402 26.70 -2.83 1.55
C ARG A 402 25.97 -3.35 0.31
N LEU A 403 26.57 -3.18 -0.88
CA LEU A 403 26.06 -3.71 -2.14
C LEU A 403 25.94 -5.24 -2.09
N MET A 404 26.98 -5.92 -1.61
CA MET A 404 27.05 -7.37 -1.48
C MET A 404 25.99 -7.88 -0.50
N MET A 405 25.83 -7.26 0.67
CA MET A 405 24.81 -7.67 1.63
C MET A 405 23.39 -7.42 1.10
N CYS A 406 23.12 -6.27 0.48
CA CYS A 406 21.82 -6.01 -0.15
C CYS A 406 21.51 -7.03 -1.24
N THR A 407 22.50 -7.33 -2.09
CA THR A 407 22.36 -8.33 -3.16
C THR A 407 22.07 -9.72 -2.61
N PHE A 408 22.74 -10.12 -1.51
CA PHE A 408 22.47 -11.37 -0.82
C PHE A 408 21.02 -11.43 -0.31
N CYS A 409 20.55 -10.35 0.32
CA CYS A 409 19.17 -10.25 0.80
C CYS A 409 18.14 -10.31 -0.33
N ASP A 410 18.32 -9.56 -1.42
CA ASP A 410 17.41 -9.54 -2.57
C ASP A 410 17.37 -10.92 -3.27
N THR A 411 18.52 -11.60 -3.33
CA THR A 411 18.63 -12.96 -3.88
C THR A 411 17.90 -14.00 -3.02
N LYS A 412 18.06 -13.92 -1.70
CA LYS A 412 17.31 -14.76 -0.75
C LYS A 412 15.81 -14.51 -0.81
N ALA A 413 15.39 -13.25 -0.88
CA ALA A 413 13.99 -12.86 -1.02
C ALA A 413 13.36 -13.40 -2.33
N ALA A 414 14.13 -13.45 -3.42
CA ALA A 414 13.71 -14.05 -4.68
C ALA A 414 13.70 -15.61 -4.65
N GLY A 415 13.99 -16.24 -3.51
CA GLY A 415 14.06 -17.69 -3.38
C GLY A 415 15.22 -18.33 -4.15
N ILE A 416 16.23 -17.54 -4.51
CA ILE A 416 17.41 -18.01 -5.23
C ILE A 416 18.40 -18.61 -4.23
N THR A 417 18.90 -19.81 -4.57
CA THR A 417 19.75 -20.63 -3.68
C THR A 417 21.18 -20.80 -4.20
N SER A 418 21.45 -20.31 -5.42
CA SER A 418 22.79 -20.20 -6.02
C SER A 418 22.87 -18.98 -6.92
N ALA A 419 23.98 -18.26 -6.83
CA ALA A 419 24.28 -17.15 -7.72
C ALA A 419 25.20 -17.63 -8.84
N ASP A 420 24.63 -18.29 -9.84
CA ASP A 420 25.39 -18.93 -10.92
C ASP A 420 25.95 -17.90 -11.90
N HIS A 421 25.25 -16.78 -12.09
CA HIS A 421 25.73 -15.60 -12.82
C HIS A 421 25.44 -14.32 -12.05
N ILE A 422 26.43 -13.43 -11.98
CA ILE A 422 26.28 -12.10 -11.39
C ILE A 422 26.83 -11.08 -12.38
N ALA A 423 26.04 -10.07 -12.75
CA ALA A 423 26.45 -9.07 -13.73
C ALA A 423 25.88 -7.69 -13.40
N ILE A 424 26.59 -6.64 -13.78
CA ILE A 424 26.10 -5.26 -13.74
C ILE A 424 25.70 -4.84 -15.16
N ASN A 425 24.71 -3.96 -15.32
CA ASN A 425 24.35 -3.45 -16.65
C ASN A 425 25.45 -2.52 -17.22
N GLU A 426 26.35 -3.07 -18.04
CA GLU A 426 27.50 -2.31 -18.54
C GLU A 426 27.17 -1.25 -19.57
N THR A 427 26.07 -1.43 -20.31
CA THR A 427 25.61 -0.48 -21.32
C THR A 427 24.26 0.07 -20.90
N GLY A 428 24.12 1.40 -21.03
CA GLY A 428 22.84 2.03 -20.80
C GLY A 428 21.86 1.56 -21.86
N LYS A 429 20.69 1.07 -21.45
CA LYS A 429 19.68 0.55 -22.37
C LYS A 429 18.52 1.52 -22.45
N ARG A 430 18.28 2.02 -23.67
CA ARG A 430 17.06 2.72 -24.00
C ARG A 430 15.92 1.71 -24.03
N GLN A 431 14.98 1.86 -23.12
CA GLN A 431 13.80 1.02 -23.06
C GLN A 431 12.88 1.34 -24.23
N GLN A 432 11.93 0.44 -24.52
CA GLN A 432 10.99 0.62 -25.63
C GLN A 432 10.06 1.83 -25.43
N ASP A 433 9.92 2.31 -24.19
CA ASP A 433 9.19 3.53 -23.83
C ASP A 433 10.02 4.82 -23.98
N GLY A 434 11.29 4.71 -24.39
CA GLY A 434 12.19 5.84 -24.58
C GLY A 434 12.97 6.27 -23.34
N SER A 435 12.66 5.72 -22.15
CA SER A 435 13.46 5.92 -20.93
C SER A 435 14.85 5.27 -21.07
N GLN A 436 15.83 5.75 -20.30
CA GLN A 436 17.20 5.27 -20.39
C GLN A 436 17.67 4.79 -19.03
N ILE A 437 17.86 3.48 -18.91
CA ILE A 437 18.55 2.91 -17.76
C ILE A 437 20.04 3.21 -17.98
N ALA A 438 20.64 4.01 -17.10
CA ALA A 438 22.06 4.32 -17.17
C ALA A 438 22.91 3.06 -16.91
N ALA A 439 24.10 3.00 -17.52
CA ALA A 439 25.03 1.91 -17.23
C ALA A 439 25.46 1.95 -15.76
N GLY A 440 25.61 0.78 -15.14
CA GLY A 440 26.12 0.63 -13.78
C GLY A 440 25.10 0.84 -12.67
N THR A 441 23.81 0.94 -12.97
CA THR A 441 22.75 1.18 -11.97
C THR A 441 22.10 -0.08 -11.44
N LEU A 442 22.20 -1.21 -12.15
CA LEU A 442 21.52 -2.46 -11.78
C LEU A 442 22.50 -3.64 -11.76
N LEU A 443 22.48 -4.37 -10.64
CA LEU A 443 23.18 -5.64 -10.46
C LEU A 443 22.17 -6.78 -10.53
N PHE A 444 22.46 -7.80 -11.34
CA PHE A 444 21.63 -8.96 -11.58
C PHE A 444 22.28 -10.19 -10.98
N VAL A 445 21.50 -11.02 -10.29
CA VAL A 445 21.88 -12.39 -9.94
C VAL A 445 20.95 -13.36 -10.66
N VAL A 446 21.52 -14.36 -11.33
CA VAL A 446 20.77 -15.36 -12.09
C VAL A 446 21.16 -16.75 -11.62
N GLN A 447 20.16 -17.59 -11.39
CA GLN A 447 20.31 -19.01 -11.11
C GLN A 447 20.01 -19.84 -12.35
N GLY A 448 20.97 -20.68 -12.76
CA GLY A 448 20.88 -21.53 -13.94
C GLY A 448 22.17 -21.58 -14.76
N GLN A 449 22.25 -22.54 -15.68
CA GLN A 449 23.43 -22.71 -16.56
C GLN A 449 23.51 -21.59 -17.60
N ASP A 450 22.38 -21.19 -18.17
CA ASP A 450 22.31 -20.16 -19.21
C ASP A 450 21.74 -18.85 -18.64
N PRO A 451 22.52 -17.77 -18.56
CA PRO A 451 22.03 -16.49 -18.10
C PRO A 451 21.06 -15.84 -19.10
N SER A 452 20.98 -16.29 -20.35
CA SER A 452 20.04 -15.77 -21.34
C SER A 452 18.67 -16.46 -21.32
N ASP A 453 18.54 -17.55 -20.57
CA ASP A 453 17.27 -18.27 -20.43
C ASP A 453 16.20 -17.37 -19.76
N PRO A 454 15.06 -17.10 -20.44
CA PRO A 454 13.98 -16.31 -19.85
C PRO A 454 13.27 -17.00 -18.68
N ALA A 455 13.39 -18.32 -18.53
CA ALA A 455 12.83 -19.08 -17.41
C ALA A 455 13.77 -19.17 -16.19
N ALA A 456 15.01 -18.69 -16.31
CA ALA A 456 15.95 -18.65 -15.20
C ALA A 456 15.42 -17.74 -14.07
N ARG A 457 15.66 -18.12 -12.81
CA ARG A 457 15.32 -17.27 -11.65
C ARG A 457 16.32 -16.13 -11.57
N ARG A 458 15.83 -14.90 -11.36
CA ARG A 458 16.65 -13.69 -11.37
C ARG A 458 16.25 -12.78 -10.22
N SER A 459 17.23 -12.15 -9.59
CA SER A 459 17.02 -10.98 -8.73
C SER A 459 17.75 -9.79 -9.32
N VAL A 460 17.27 -8.59 -8.96
CA VAL A 460 17.84 -7.32 -9.36
C VAL A 460 18.04 -6.47 -8.12
N THR A 461 19.23 -5.90 -8.00
CA THR A 461 19.61 -4.97 -6.94
C THR A 461 19.96 -3.63 -7.57
N ASP A 462 19.32 -2.57 -7.10
CA ASP A 462 19.70 -1.19 -7.44
C ASP A 462 21.02 -0.84 -6.76
N VAL A 463 22.03 -0.51 -7.55
CA VAL A 463 23.39 -0.27 -7.06
C VAL A 463 23.44 0.98 -6.17
N ALA A 464 22.75 2.06 -6.54
CA ALA A 464 22.79 3.33 -5.80
C ALA A 464 22.13 3.19 -4.43
N GLN A 465 20.97 2.51 -4.36
CA GLN A 465 20.31 2.25 -3.09
C GLN A 465 21.10 1.28 -2.21
N ALA A 466 21.71 0.26 -2.84
CA ALA A 466 22.42 -0.77 -2.10
C ALA A 466 23.72 -0.26 -1.48
N VAL A 467 24.42 0.69 -2.12
CA VAL A 467 25.64 1.30 -1.55
C VAL A 467 25.36 2.29 -0.42
N GLU A 468 24.11 2.71 -0.20
CA GLU A 468 23.72 3.63 0.88
C GLU A 468 23.10 2.92 2.09
N ARG A 469 22.66 1.68 1.94
CA ARG A 469 21.95 0.91 2.98
C ARG A 469 22.91 0.18 3.94
N PRO A 470 22.89 0.45 5.26
CA PRO A 470 23.74 -0.25 6.23
C PRO A 470 23.54 -1.77 6.25
N VAL A 471 24.62 -2.52 6.46
CA VAL A 471 24.65 -4.00 6.43
C VAL A 471 23.70 -4.61 7.46
N GLU A 472 23.65 -4.05 8.66
CA GLU A 472 22.83 -4.50 9.77
C GLU A 472 21.33 -4.39 9.43
N GLN A 473 20.95 -3.35 8.68
CA GLN A 473 19.57 -3.14 8.25
C GLN A 473 19.14 -4.17 7.19
N SER A 474 20.08 -4.62 6.35
CA SER A 474 19.83 -5.67 5.37
C SER A 474 19.66 -7.05 6.03
N LEU A 475 20.47 -7.36 7.06
CA LEU A 475 20.37 -8.61 7.82
C LEU A 475 19.05 -8.73 8.59
N GLN A 476 18.61 -7.66 9.26
CA GLN A 476 17.34 -7.64 10.00
C GLN A 476 16.12 -7.97 9.13
N LYS A 477 16.13 -7.58 7.85
CA LYS A 477 15.04 -7.91 6.91
C LYS A 477 14.95 -9.41 6.61
N VAL A 478 16.09 -10.11 6.52
CA VAL A 478 16.13 -11.56 6.21
C VAL A 478 15.81 -12.39 7.44
N ASP A 479 16.25 -11.95 8.63
CA ASP A 479 15.89 -12.59 9.90
C ASP A 479 14.38 -12.59 10.12
N ALA A 480 13.73 -11.44 9.88
CA ALA A 480 12.28 -11.32 9.97
C ALA A 480 11.56 -12.25 8.98
N PHE A 481 12.03 -12.32 7.73
CA PHE A 481 11.46 -13.19 6.70
C PHE A 481 11.61 -14.69 7.04
N THR A 482 12.76 -15.10 7.58
CA THR A 482 13.06 -16.52 7.87
C THR A 482 12.38 -16.99 9.15
N GLN A 483 12.28 -16.13 10.17
CA GLN A 483 11.49 -16.42 11.37
C GLN A 483 10.01 -16.59 11.00
N GLN A 484 9.49 -15.75 10.10
CA GLN A 484 8.13 -15.86 9.59
C GLN A 484 7.92 -17.16 8.82
N GLN A 485 8.84 -17.54 7.94
CA GLN A 485 8.75 -18.79 7.17
C GLN A 485 8.85 -20.04 8.07
N THR A 486 9.72 -20.02 9.07
CA THR A 486 9.88 -21.13 10.04
C THR A 486 8.64 -21.28 10.93
N GLN A 487 8.04 -20.17 11.35
CA GLN A 487 6.76 -20.20 12.08
C GLN A 487 5.61 -20.77 11.22
N LEU A 488 5.58 -20.45 9.92
CA LEU A 488 4.59 -21.00 8.99
C LEU A 488 4.77 -22.51 8.74
N LEU A 489 6.01 -23.00 8.73
CA LEU A 489 6.32 -24.44 8.60
C LEU A 489 6.00 -25.22 9.89
N ALA A 490 6.29 -24.64 11.06
CA ALA A 490 5.96 -25.23 12.35
C ALA A 490 4.44 -25.31 12.60
N GLN A 491 3.66 -24.32 12.12
CA GLN A 491 2.21 -24.36 12.18
C GLN A 491 1.58 -25.39 11.24
N GLN A 492 2.26 -25.74 10.14
CA GLN A 492 1.83 -26.81 9.23
C GLN A 492 2.13 -28.21 9.79
N GLN A 493 3.22 -28.40 10.55
CA GLN A 493 3.57 -29.69 11.15
C GLN A 493 2.76 -30.03 12.42
N ASN A 494 2.12 -29.05 13.07
CA ASN A 494 1.26 -29.26 14.24
C ASN A 494 -0.24 -29.44 13.90
N GLN A 495 -0.61 -29.60 12.63
CA GLN A 495 -1.96 -30.06 12.29
C GLN A 495 -2.05 -31.58 12.51
N PRO A 496 -2.97 -32.07 13.35
CA PRO A 496 -3.18 -33.51 13.48
C PRO A 496 -3.62 -34.06 12.13
N THR A 497 -2.88 -35.03 11.60
CA THR A 497 -3.24 -35.75 10.39
C THR A 497 -4.63 -36.34 10.58
N GLN A 498 -5.55 -36.06 9.65
CA GLN A 498 -6.94 -36.52 9.72
C GLN A 498 -7.08 -38.06 9.85
N GLU A 499 -6.02 -38.83 9.61
CA GLU A 499 -6.01 -40.28 9.81
C GLU A 499 -6.09 -40.72 11.29
N GLU A 500 -5.60 -39.92 12.25
CA GLU A 500 -5.69 -40.28 13.69
C GLU A 500 -7.07 -39.99 14.29
N SER A 501 -7.75 -38.94 13.82
CA SER A 501 -9.12 -38.60 14.25
C SER A 501 -10.17 -39.61 13.78
N VAL A 502 -9.95 -40.25 12.63
CA VAL A 502 -10.92 -41.22 12.06
C VAL A 502 -10.79 -42.60 12.71
N ARG A 503 -9.61 -42.95 13.26
CA ARG A 503 -9.40 -44.23 13.95
C ARG A 503 -10.00 -44.25 15.36
N ALA A 504 -10.10 -43.10 16.03
CA ALA A 504 -10.67 -42.98 17.38
C ALA A 504 -12.20 -42.99 17.43
N GLN A 505 -12.90 -42.69 16.33
CA GLN A 505 -14.37 -42.65 16.27
C GLN A 505 -15.02 -43.95 15.80
N ARG A 506 -14.23 -44.99 15.47
CA ARG A 506 -14.73 -46.29 15.00
C ARG A 506 -14.81 -47.38 16.08
N ILE A 507 -14.50 -47.02 17.33
CA ILE A 507 -14.57 -47.93 18.49
C ILE A 507 -15.39 -47.24 19.59
N VAL A 508 -16.70 -47.12 19.40
CA VAL A 508 -17.69 -47.02 20.48
C VAL A 508 -18.96 -47.75 20.04
#